data_AF-A0A560FQ65-F1
#
_entry.id   AF-A0A560FQ65-F1
#
_cell.length_a   1.000
_cell.length_b   1.000
_cell.length_c   1.000
_cell.angle_alpha   90.00
_cell.angle_beta   90.00
_cell.angle_gamma   90.00
#
_symmetry.space_group_name_H-M   'P 1'
#
loop_
_entity.id
_entity.type
_entity.pdbx_description
1 polymer ?
#
loop_
_entity_poly.entity_id
_entity_poly.type
_entity_poly.pdbx_seq_one_letter_code
_entity_poly.pdbx_strand_id
1 'polypeptide(L)'
;MSDQFHALRERLLTGGVAPRHVRRYVMELREHAADLAAEEMATGLPLREAQALALKRLGGQEVLAQALLQRGEFRSWGARAPWAVYGIAPLLGVLATYGLALGTIVGILAAHRPAPGAHPILPPWFGVATMTLGYLHNLVLPLLVGGALAWMATRQRMPALWPSVALLIVGIVGGAGVAEVQLPKVPDGYVELVVGWSFICPYVNLDIALRHIAAILLLTLVPYLAWHIWRKAVPPSPGGPEHGHLIET
;
A
#
# COMPACT_ATOMS: atom_id res chain seq x y z
N MET A 1 29.90 7.52 7.75
CA MET A 1 28.74 8.43 7.98
C MET A 1 27.37 7.75 7.80
N SER A 2 27.24 6.77 6.90
CA SER A 2 25.96 6.16 6.48
C SER A 2 25.17 5.49 7.61
N ASP A 3 25.85 4.79 8.51
CA ASP A 3 25.22 3.86 9.47
C ASP A 3 24.40 4.57 10.55
N GLN A 4 24.87 5.71 11.06
CA GLN A 4 24.14 6.45 12.09
C GLN A 4 22.84 7.05 11.52
N PHE A 5 22.86 7.64 10.34
CA PHE A 5 21.64 8.16 9.72
C PHE A 5 20.70 7.03 9.26
N HIS A 6 21.25 5.86 8.90
CA HIS A 6 20.46 4.69 8.58
C HIS A 6 19.70 4.19 9.83
N ALA A 7 20.39 3.94 10.94
CA ALA A 7 19.73 3.51 12.17
C ALA A 7 18.70 4.53 12.70
N LEU A 8 18.96 5.84 12.59
CA LEU A 8 17.97 6.87 12.93
C LEU A 8 16.72 6.79 12.03
N ARG A 9 16.90 6.67 10.72
CA ARG A 9 15.81 6.49 9.75
C ARG A 9 14.95 5.27 10.10
N GLU A 10 15.60 4.15 10.40
CA GLU A 10 14.94 2.90 10.75
C GLU A 10 14.07 3.05 11.99
N ARG A 11 14.60 3.73 13.02
CA ARG A 11 13.91 3.98 14.27
C ARG A 11 12.71 4.90 14.08
N LEU A 12 12.86 5.98 13.30
CA LEU A 12 11.77 6.92 13.00
C LEU A 12 10.63 6.27 12.21
N LEU A 13 10.97 5.45 11.20
CA LEU A 13 9.97 4.70 10.43
C LEU A 13 9.22 3.69 11.31
N THR A 14 9.94 2.94 12.15
CA THR A 14 9.33 1.98 13.10
C THR A 14 8.47 2.68 14.14
N GLY A 15 8.85 3.90 14.54
CA GLY A 15 8.04 4.77 15.40
C GLY A 15 6.84 5.44 14.70
N GLY A 16 6.60 5.12 13.42
CA GLY A 16 5.40 5.53 12.70
C GLY A 16 5.47 6.90 12.02
N VAL A 17 6.64 7.52 11.96
CA VAL A 17 6.85 8.80 11.25
C VAL A 17 6.71 8.59 9.75
N ALA A 18 6.01 9.50 9.07
CA ALA A 18 5.77 9.37 7.63
C ALA A 18 7.10 9.39 6.83
N PRO A 19 7.29 8.53 5.80
CA PRO A 19 8.56 8.41 5.09
C PRO A 19 9.08 9.72 4.48
N ARG A 20 8.18 10.62 4.06
CA ARG A 20 8.55 11.94 3.53
C ARG A 20 9.24 12.81 4.58
N HIS A 21 8.74 12.81 5.82
CA HIS A 21 9.30 13.60 6.92
C HIS A 21 10.62 12.98 7.37
N VAL A 22 10.72 11.64 7.42
CA VAL A 22 11.99 10.97 7.73
C VAL A 22 13.07 11.31 6.70
N ARG A 23 12.75 11.27 5.40
CA ARG A 23 13.71 11.63 4.34
C ARG A 23 14.18 13.07 4.45
N ARG A 24 13.23 14.01 4.62
CA ARG A 24 13.53 15.43 4.79
C ARG A 24 14.40 15.68 6.03
N TYR A 25 14.02 15.11 7.17
CA TYR A 25 14.76 15.29 8.42
C TYR A 25 16.17 14.68 8.37
N VAL A 26 16.35 13.50 7.78
CA VAL A 26 17.68 12.90 7.59
C VAL A 26 18.54 13.72 6.62
N MET A 27 17.93 14.34 5.60
CA MET A 27 18.64 15.23 4.69
C MET A 27 19.10 16.51 5.41
N GLU A 28 18.20 17.17 6.15
CA GLU A 28 18.52 18.36 6.95
C GLU A 28 19.63 18.07 7.98
N LEU A 29 19.60 16.91 8.63
CA LEU A 29 20.66 16.51 9.57
C LEU A 29 22.00 16.22 8.88
N ARG A 30 21.99 15.71 7.66
CA ARG A 30 23.22 15.48 6.88
C ARG A 30 23.86 16.78 6.44
N GLU A 31 23.03 17.74 6.02
CA GLU A 31 23.46 19.08 5.67
C GLU A 31 24.08 19.78 6.88
N HIS A 32 23.39 19.78 8.02
CA HIS A 32 23.94 20.37 9.25
C HIS A 32 25.23 19.67 9.74
N ALA A 33 25.33 18.36 9.61
CA ALA A 33 26.56 17.64 9.92
C ALA A 33 27.71 17.99 8.96
N ALA A 34 27.42 18.27 7.70
CA ALA A 34 28.41 18.73 6.73
C ALA A 34 28.88 20.15 7.03
N ASP A 35 27.97 21.05 7.41
CA ASP A 35 28.30 22.42 7.84
C ASP A 35 29.22 22.39 9.07
N LEU A 36 28.87 21.60 10.10
CA LEU A 36 29.71 21.42 11.29
C LEU A 36 31.08 20.82 10.96
N ALA A 37 31.15 19.88 10.01
CA ALA A 37 32.42 19.32 9.58
C ALA A 37 33.28 20.35 8.83
N ALA A 38 32.66 21.24 8.04
CA ALA A 38 33.37 22.33 7.37
C ALA A 38 33.95 23.34 8.36
N GLU A 39 33.21 23.67 9.43
CA GLU A 39 33.71 24.51 10.53
C GLU A 39 34.92 23.87 11.22
N GLU A 40 34.88 22.56 11.50
CA GLU A 40 36.00 21.84 12.13
C GLU A 40 37.20 21.67 11.18
N MET A 41 36.99 21.55 9.87
CA MET A 41 38.11 21.58 8.92
C MET A 41 38.76 22.97 8.87
N ALA A 42 38.00 24.04 9.03
CA ALA A 42 38.53 25.40 9.07
C ALA A 42 39.40 25.65 10.32
N THR A 43 39.24 24.87 11.39
CA THR A 43 40.12 24.90 12.58
C THR A 43 41.39 24.06 12.40
N GLY A 44 41.57 23.42 11.23
CA GLY A 44 42.77 22.67 10.87
C GLY A 44 42.66 21.16 11.10
N LEU A 45 41.47 20.63 11.43
CA LEU A 45 41.30 19.19 11.61
C LEU A 45 41.21 18.47 10.25
N PRO A 46 41.77 17.24 10.16
CA PRO A 46 41.61 16.41 8.97
C PRO A 46 40.15 15.95 8.82
N LEU A 47 39.69 15.79 7.58
CA LEU A 47 38.29 15.50 7.21
C LEU A 47 37.63 14.40 8.05
N ARG A 48 38.32 13.28 8.30
CA ARG A 48 37.77 12.15 9.08
C ARG A 48 37.51 12.52 10.54
N GLU A 49 38.41 13.28 11.16
CA GLU A 49 38.28 13.72 12.54
C GLU A 49 37.22 14.83 12.66
N ALA A 50 37.21 15.78 11.71
CA ALA A 50 36.17 16.81 11.61
C ALA A 50 34.76 16.20 11.51
N GLN A 51 34.57 15.18 10.67
CA GLN A 51 33.29 14.46 10.55
C GLN A 51 32.91 13.72 11.85
N ALA A 52 33.86 13.06 12.51
CA ALA A 52 33.61 12.37 13.77
C ALA A 52 33.20 13.35 14.88
N LEU A 53 33.86 14.50 14.94
CA LEU A 53 33.57 15.56 15.91
C LEU A 53 32.21 16.22 15.62
N ALA A 54 31.90 16.49 14.35
CA ALA A 54 30.62 17.01 13.90
C ALA A 54 29.46 16.10 14.31
N LEU A 55 29.59 14.78 14.12
CA LEU A 55 28.58 13.80 14.56
C LEU A 55 28.41 13.77 16.08
N LYS A 56 29.50 13.93 16.83
CA LYS A 56 29.45 14.03 18.30
C LYS A 56 28.70 15.29 18.75
N ARG A 57 28.88 16.42 18.05
CA ARG A 57 28.15 17.67 18.30
C ARG A 57 26.68 17.61 17.91
N LEU A 58 26.34 16.90 16.82
CA LEU A 58 24.96 16.72 16.35
C LEU A 58 24.05 16.06 17.41
N GLY A 59 24.66 15.34 18.36
CA GLY A 59 23.98 14.70 19.47
C GLY A 59 23.61 13.23 19.21
N GLY A 60 23.19 12.55 20.28
CA GLY A 60 22.82 11.14 20.22
C GLY A 60 21.58 10.89 19.36
N GLN A 61 21.60 9.83 18.56
CA GLN A 61 20.45 9.40 17.75
C GLN A 61 19.14 9.28 18.56
N GLU A 62 19.26 8.90 19.83
CA GLU A 62 18.14 8.73 20.75
C GLU A 62 17.38 10.03 20.97
N VAL A 63 18.13 11.11 21.23
CA VAL A 63 17.58 12.44 21.50
C VAL A 63 16.95 12.99 20.22
N LEU A 64 17.62 12.83 19.08
CA LEU A 64 17.12 13.25 17.76
C LEU A 64 15.84 12.50 17.38
N ALA A 65 15.79 11.19 17.61
CA ALA A 65 14.62 10.37 17.35
C ALA A 65 13.45 10.75 18.27
N GLN A 66 13.73 10.90 19.57
CA GLN A 66 12.71 11.19 20.58
C GLN A 66 12.06 12.56 20.35
N ALA A 67 12.85 13.57 19.97
CA ALA A 67 12.34 14.90 19.62
C ALA A 67 11.31 14.86 18.48
N LEU A 68 11.55 14.02 17.46
CA LEU A 68 10.62 13.88 16.33
C LEU A 68 9.42 13.00 16.69
N LEU A 69 9.61 11.94 17.49
CA LEU A 69 8.54 11.02 17.89
C LEU A 69 7.53 11.65 18.86
N GLN A 70 7.98 12.59 19.72
CA GLN A 70 7.09 13.35 20.60
C GLN A 70 6.14 14.25 19.82
N ARG A 71 6.53 14.69 18.62
CA ARG A 71 5.69 15.53 17.74
C ARG A 71 4.72 14.65 16.96
N GLY A 72 3.52 14.48 17.52
CA GLY A 72 2.44 13.65 16.94
C GLY A 72 2.01 14.04 15.51
N GLU A 73 2.32 15.26 15.07
CA GLU A 73 1.99 15.78 13.73
C GLU A 73 2.74 15.07 12.60
N PHE A 74 3.92 14.49 12.89
CA PHE A 74 4.72 13.80 11.87
C PHE A 74 4.36 12.33 11.71
N ARG A 75 3.46 11.80 12.55
CA ARG A 75 2.97 10.42 12.45
C ARG A 75 2.09 10.26 11.21
N SER A 76 2.35 9.20 10.47
CA SER A 76 1.49 8.78 9.36
C SER A 76 0.11 8.34 9.89
N TRP A 77 -0.94 8.46 9.06
CA TRP A 77 -2.28 7.98 9.41
C TRP A 77 -2.29 6.49 9.76
N GLY A 78 -1.49 5.69 9.04
CA GLY A 78 -1.30 4.26 9.34
C GLY A 78 -0.68 3.98 10.71
N ALA A 79 0.12 4.90 11.24
CA ALA A 79 0.66 4.83 12.60
C ALA A 79 -0.30 5.38 13.67
N ARG A 80 -1.06 6.43 13.33
CA ARG A 80 -1.95 7.12 14.26
C ARG A 80 -3.23 6.35 14.53
N ALA A 81 -3.78 5.70 13.51
CA ALA A 81 -4.99 4.90 13.59
C ALA A 81 -4.87 3.67 12.68
N PRO A 82 -4.05 2.67 13.06
CA PRO A 82 -3.83 1.48 12.23
C PRO A 82 -5.14 0.70 11.98
N TRP A 83 -6.06 0.68 12.95
CA TRP A 83 -7.39 0.08 12.78
C TRP A 83 -8.23 0.75 11.68
N ALA A 84 -8.13 2.07 11.52
CA ALA A 84 -8.87 2.80 10.49
C ALA A 84 -8.28 2.51 9.11
N VAL A 85 -6.94 2.51 8.99
CA VAL A 85 -6.24 2.32 7.71
C VAL A 85 -6.23 0.86 7.26
N TYR A 86 -6.11 -0.09 8.19
CA TYR A 86 -5.99 -1.52 7.85
C TYR A 86 -7.24 -2.33 8.20
N GLY A 87 -8.22 -1.75 8.89
CA GLY A 87 -9.54 -2.35 9.13
C GLY A 87 -10.62 -1.74 8.25
N ILE A 88 -10.78 -0.42 8.27
CA ILE A 88 -11.88 0.27 7.55
C ILE A 88 -11.52 0.58 6.10
N ALA A 89 -10.34 1.13 5.82
CA ALA A 89 -9.96 1.51 4.46
C ALA A 89 -10.00 0.34 3.44
N PRO A 90 -9.65 -0.92 3.79
CA PRO A 90 -9.79 -2.04 2.87
C PRO A 90 -11.26 -2.34 2.55
N LEU A 91 -12.16 -2.24 3.54
CA LEU A 91 -13.60 -2.40 3.32
C LEU A 91 -14.14 -1.31 2.38
N LEU A 92 -13.79 -0.05 2.65
CA LEU A 92 -14.18 1.08 1.80
C LEU A 92 -13.58 0.96 0.40
N GLY A 93 -12.34 0.46 0.29
CA GLY A 93 -11.68 0.21 -0.99
C GLY A 93 -12.44 -0.82 -1.81
N VAL A 94 -12.77 -1.97 -1.24
CA VAL A 94 -13.58 -2.99 -1.91
C VAL A 94 -14.96 -2.43 -2.27
N LEU A 95 -15.64 -1.75 -1.35
CA LEU A 95 -16.95 -1.14 -1.62
C LEU A 95 -16.88 -0.11 -2.77
N ALA A 96 -15.84 0.73 -2.81
CA ALA A 96 -15.64 1.69 -3.88
C ALA A 96 -15.46 1.00 -5.23
N THR A 97 -14.78 -0.16 -5.27
CA THR A 97 -14.66 -0.93 -6.52
C THR A 97 -16.00 -1.49 -7.00
N TYR A 98 -16.88 -1.92 -6.08
CA TYR A 98 -18.26 -2.32 -6.42
C TYR A 98 -19.06 -1.12 -6.96
N GLY A 99 -18.99 0.01 -6.27
CA GLY A 99 -19.66 1.24 -6.69
C GLY A 99 -19.20 1.72 -8.07
N LEU A 100 -17.89 1.64 -8.35
CA LEU A 100 -17.33 2.02 -9.65
C LEU A 100 -17.78 1.07 -10.76
N ALA A 101 -17.75 -0.25 -10.52
CA ALA A 101 -18.20 -1.25 -11.48
C ALA A 101 -19.70 -1.08 -11.79
N LEU A 102 -20.52 -0.93 -10.76
CA LEU A 102 -21.96 -0.67 -10.89
C LEU A 102 -22.23 0.64 -11.64
N GLY A 103 -21.59 1.73 -11.25
CA GLY A 103 -21.73 3.03 -11.89
C GLY A 103 -21.31 2.99 -13.36
N THR A 104 -20.28 2.22 -13.70
CA THR A 104 -19.84 2.02 -15.09
C THR A 104 -20.91 1.29 -15.91
N ILE A 105 -21.47 0.19 -15.38
CA ILE A 105 -22.55 -0.55 -16.07
C ILE A 105 -23.78 0.35 -16.25
N VAL A 106 -24.23 1.00 -15.19
CA VAL A 106 -25.38 1.92 -15.23
C VAL A 106 -25.13 3.07 -16.21
N GLY A 107 -23.92 3.63 -16.23
CA GLY A 107 -23.52 4.69 -17.16
C GLY A 107 -23.55 4.24 -18.62
N ILE A 108 -23.03 3.05 -18.93
CA ILE A 108 -23.10 2.47 -20.28
C ILE A 108 -24.55 2.26 -20.70
N LEU A 109 -25.37 1.67 -19.83
CA LEU A 109 -26.80 1.45 -20.11
C LEU A 109 -27.54 2.77 -20.35
N ALA A 110 -27.28 3.79 -19.53
CA ALA A 110 -27.90 5.10 -19.69
C ALA A 110 -27.47 5.80 -20.99
N ALA A 111 -26.20 5.68 -21.38
CA ALA A 111 -25.67 6.29 -22.61
C ALA A 111 -26.21 5.65 -23.90
N HIS A 112 -26.62 4.37 -23.84
CA HIS A 112 -27.17 3.64 -24.98
C HIS A 112 -28.71 3.58 -24.97
N ARG A 113 -29.37 4.46 -24.20
CA ARG A 113 -30.81 4.67 -24.30
C ARG A 113 -31.12 5.69 -25.40
N PRO A 114 -31.93 5.33 -26.41
CA PRO A 114 -32.29 6.26 -27.49
C PRO A 114 -33.23 7.38 -27.03
N ALA A 115 -34.04 7.12 -25.99
CA ALA A 115 -34.95 8.09 -25.40
C ALA A 115 -35.17 7.79 -23.90
N PRO A 116 -35.60 8.78 -23.09
CA PRO A 116 -35.99 8.54 -21.71
C PRO A 116 -37.11 7.49 -21.63
N GLY A 117 -36.91 6.45 -20.82
CA GLY A 117 -37.87 5.34 -20.65
C GLY A 117 -37.78 4.23 -21.71
N ALA A 118 -37.03 4.43 -22.80
CA ALA A 118 -36.79 3.37 -23.78
C ALA A 118 -35.78 2.33 -23.27
N HIS A 119 -35.90 1.10 -23.76
CA HIS A 119 -34.93 0.05 -23.50
C HIS A 119 -33.56 0.41 -24.12
N PRO A 120 -32.45 0.18 -23.40
CA PRO A 120 -31.12 0.41 -23.95
C PRO A 120 -30.82 -0.56 -25.09
N ILE A 121 -30.28 -0.04 -26.19
CA ILE A 121 -29.84 -0.86 -27.33
C ILE A 121 -28.39 -1.25 -27.05
N LEU A 122 -28.17 -2.50 -26.65
CA LEU A 122 -26.86 -2.96 -26.22
C LEU A 122 -25.91 -3.11 -27.42
N PRO A 123 -24.72 -2.49 -27.36
CA PRO A 123 -23.71 -2.70 -28.39
C PRO A 123 -23.22 -4.16 -28.43
N PRO A 124 -22.72 -4.64 -29.58
CA PRO A 124 -22.17 -5.99 -29.71
C PRO A 124 -21.03 -6.30 -28.72
N TRP A 125 -20.27 -5.27 -28.32
CA TRP A 125 -19.16 -5.40 -27.39
C TRP A 125 -19.59 -5.46 -25.91
N PHE A 126 -20.87 -5.17 -25.59
CA PHE A 126 -21.34 -5.01 -24.22
C PHE A 126 -21.10 -6.27 -23.36
N GLY A 127 -21.40 -7.45 -23.90
CA GLY A 127 -21.17 -8.72 -23.19
C GLY A 127 -19.70 -8.98 -22.89
N VAL A 128 -18.79 -8.65 -23.83
CA VAL A 128 -17.34 -8.77 -23.62
C VAL A 128 -16.89 -7.76 -22.55
N ALA A 129 -17.43 -6.54 -22.56
CA ALA A 129 -17.10 -5.51 -21.58
C ALA A 129 -17.56 -5.89 -20.17
N THR A 130 -18.78 -6.41 -19.99
CA THR A 130 -19.27 -6.85 -18.67
C THR A 130 -18.50 -8.06 -18.15
N MET A 131 -18.16 -9.01 -19.03
CA MET A 131 -17.30 -10.15 -18.65
C MET A 131 -15.90 -9.68 -18.22
N THR A 132 -15.29 -8.77 -18.98
CA THR A 132 -13.98 -8.19 -18.66
C THR A 132 -14.01 -7.43 -17.34
N LEU A 133 -15.07 -6.65 -17.11
CA LEU A 133 -15.28 -5.92 -15.87
C LEU A 133 -15.43 -6.88 -14.68
N GLY A 134 -16.13 -8.00 -14.85
CA GLY A 134 -16.22 -9.07 -13.85
C GLY A 134 -14.85 -9.64 -13.46
N TYR A 135 -14.00 -9.97 -14.44
CA TYR A 135 -12.62 -10.43 -14.15
C TYR A 135 -11.77 -9.36 -13.48
N LEU A 136 -11.83 -8.12 -13.95
CA LEU A 136 -11.11 -7.01 -13.36
C LEU A 136 -11.53 -6.79 -11.90
N HIS A 137 -12.82 -6.88 -11.63
CA HIS A 137 -13.41 -6.68 -10.33
C HIS A 137 -13.13 -7.83 -9.36
N ASN A 138 -13.28 -9.08 -9.78
CA ASN A 138 -13.13 -10.23 -8.90
C ASN A 138 -11.67 -10.61 -8.64
N LEU A 139 -10.75 -10.29 -9.56
CA LEU A 139 -9.35 -10.68 -9.44
C LEU A 139 -8.41 -9.48 -9.33
N VAL A 140 -8.42 -8.57 -10.29
CA VAL A 140 -7.37 -7.54 -10.39
C VAL A 140 -7.50 -6.48 -9.30
N LEU A 141 -8.70 -5.96 -9.07
CA LEU A 141 -8.94 -4.86 -8.15
C LEU A 141 -8.64 -5.22 -6.67
N PRO A 142 -9.06 -6.40 -6.14
CA PRO A 142 -8.66 -6.85 -4.81
C PRO A 142 -7.14 -6.98 -4.67
N LEU A 143 -6.44 -7.47 -5.70
CA LEU A 143 -4.98 -7.55 -5.70
C LEU A 143 -4.33 -6.17 -5.65
N LEU A 144 -4.86 -5.19 -6.39
CA LEU A 144 -4.35 -3.82 -6.37
C LEU A 144 -4.58 -3.15 -5.02
N VAL A 145 -5.78 -3.29 -4.44
CA VAL A 145 -6.11 -2.73 -3.11
C VAL A 145 -5.24 -3.38 -2.04
N GLY A 146 -5.16 -4.71 -2.01
CA GLY A 146 -4.32 -5.45 -1.06
C GLY A 146 -2.83 -5.14 -1.23
N GLY A 147 -2.35 -5.11 -2.47
CA GLY A 147 -0.97 -4.77 -2.82
C GLY A 147 -0.59 -3.33 -2.42
N ALA A 148 -1.47 -2.36 -2.63
CA ALA A 148 -1.26 -0.98 -2.22
C ALA A 148 -1.16 -0.85 -0.70
N LEU A 149 -2.02 -1.55 0.05
CA LEU A 149 -2.00 -1.57 1.51
C LEU A 149 -0.73 -2.26 2.05
N ALA A 150 -0.34 -3.39 1.47
CA ALA A 150 0.89 -4.10 1.80
C ALA A 150 2.13 -3.24 1.50
N TRP A 151 2.18 -2.56 0.36
CA TRP A 151 3.25 -1.65 -0.01
C TRP A 151 3.32 -0.43 0.93
N MET A 152 2.18 0.14 1.31
CA MET A 152 2.14 1.21 2.29
C MET A 152 2.68 0.74 3.65
N ALA A 153 2.32 -0.47 4.08
CA ALA A 153 2.80 -1.05 5.32
C ALA A 153 4.31 -1.32 5.32
N THR A 154 4.86 -1.85 4.22
CA THR A 154 6.31 -2.07 4.10
C THR A 154 7.10 -0.76 4.12
N ARG A 155 6.55 0.31 3.52
CA ARG A 155 7.13 1.66 3.57
C ARG A 155 7.10 2.28 4.96
N GLN A 156 6.06 2.00 5.74
CA GLN A 156 5.88 2.52 7.09
C GLN A 156 6.43 1.58 8.19
N ARG A 157 7.06 0.46 7.83
CA ARG A 157 7.60 -0.55 8.77
C ARG A 157 6.59 -1.00 9.82
N MET A 158 5.33 -1.11 9.43
CA MET A 158 4.25 -1.50 10.33
C MET A 158 4.41 -2.95 10.81
N PRO A 159 3.93 -3.28 12.03
CA PRO A 159 3.91 -4.66 12.49
C PRO A 159 3.01 -5.50 11.58
N ALA A 160 3.43 -6.73 11.28
CA ALA A 160 2.79 -7.57 10.25
C ALA A 160 1.32 -7.92 10.54
N LEU A 161 0.86 -7.79 11.79
CA LEU A 161 -0.52 -8.04 12.17
C LEU A 161 -1.50 -7.18 11.36
N TRP A 162 -1.32 -5.87 11.33
CA TRP A 162 -2.30 -4.96 10.70
C TRP A 162 -2.44 -5.16 9.18
N PRO A 163 -1.35 -5.25 8.41
CA PRO A 163 -1.46 -5.52 6.98
C PRO A 163 -2.03 -6.90 6.70
N SER A 164 -1.75 -7.90 7.54
CA SER A 164 -2.37 -9.23 7.40
C SER A 164 -3.88 -9.17 7.58
N VAL A 165 -4.37 -8.42 8.58
CA VAL A 165 -5.81 -8.18 8.77
C VAL A 165 -6.41 -7.50 7.53
N ALA A 166 -5.75 -6.47 6.99
CA ALA A 166 -6.22 -5.80 5.78
C ALA A 166 -6.32 -6.75 4.58
N LEU A 167 -5.29 -7.57 4.36
CA LEU A 167 -5.26 -8.55 3.27
C LEU A 167 -6.31 -9.64 3.44
N LEU A 168 -6.57 -10.09 4.67
CA LEU A 168 -7.66 -11.01 4.98
C LEU A 168 -9.02 -10.41 4.66
N ILE A 169 -9.25 -9.15 5.06
CA ILE A 169 -10.50 -8.44 4.75
C ILE A 169 -10.70 -8.34 3.24
N VAL A 170 -9.67 -7.89 2.50
CA VAL A 170 -9.75 -7.76 1.04
C VAL A 170 -9.98 -9.11 0.36
N GLY A 171 -9.26 -10.15 0.80
CA GLY A 171 -9.42 -11.50 0.28
C GLY A 171 -10.82 -12.05 0.51
N ILE A 172 -11.32 -11.99 1.73
CA ILE A 172 -12.64 -12.52 2.13
C ILE A 172 -13.76 -11.72 1.47
N VAL A 173 -13.78 -10.40 1.64
CA VAL A 173 -14.90 -9.56 1.17
C VAL A 173 -14.89 -9.44 -0.35
N GLY A 174 -13.70 -9.27 -0.94
CA GLY A 174 -13.54 -9.17 -2.40
C GLY A 174 -13.72 -10.51 -3.13
N GLY A 175 -13.24 -11.61 -2.55
CA GLY A 175 -13.41 -12.94 -3.16
C GLY A 175 -14.79 -13.55 -2.98
N ALA A 176 -15.57 -13.10 -2.01
CA ALA A 176 -16.92 -13.61 -1.76
C ALA A 176 -18.02 -12.91 -2.52
N GLY A 177 -17.78 -11.68 -2.96
CA GLY A 177 -18.80 -10.93 -3.65
C GLY A 177 -18.94 -11.41 -5.09
N VAL A 178 -20.19 -11.43 -5.55
CA VAL A 178 -20.61 -11.90 -6.86
C VAL A 178 -21.31 -10.74 -7.52
N ALA A 179 -20.83 -10.35 -8.69
CA ALA A 179 -21.46 -9.37 -9.56
C ALA A 179 -21.60 -9.99 -10.94
N GLU A 180 -22.82 -10.32 -11.34
CA GLU A 180 -23.12 -10.91 -12.64
C GLU A 180 -24.16 -10.05 -13.36
N VAL A 181 -23.90 -9.76 -14.64
CA VAL A 181 -24.88 -9.13 -15.52
C VAL A 181 -25.46 -10.23 -16.40
N GLN A 182 -26.72 -10.57 -16.17
CA GLN A 182 -27.44 -11.54 -16.98
C GLN A 182 -28.15 -10.82 -18.12
N LEU A 183 -27.74 -11.14 -19.35
CA LEU A 183 -28.37 -10.63 -20.55
C LEU A 183 -29.73 -11.30 -20.76
N PRO A 184 -30.72 -10.58 -21.32
CA PRO A 184 -32.04 -11.13 -21.56
C PRO A 184 -31.96 -12.32 -22.52
N LYS A 185 -32.57 -13.44 -22.13
CA LYS A 185 -32.65 -14.67 -22.94
C LYS A 185 -33.81 -14.65 -23.95
N VAL A 186 -34.71 -13.67 -23.81
CA VAL A 186 -35.92 -13.50 -24.62
C VAL A 186 -35.90 -12.08 -25.20
N PRO A 187 -36.38 -11.87 -26.44
CA PRO A 187 -36.61 -10.53 -26.98
C PRO A 187 -37.46 -9.70 -25.98
N ASP A 188 -37.07 -8.44 -25.77
CA ASP A 188 -37.68 -7.50 -24.79
C ASP A 188 -37.56 -7.91 -23.31
N GLY A 189 -36.69 -8.86 -22.98
CA GLY A 189 -36.38 -9.21 -21.59
C GLY A 189 -35.62 -8.12 -20.81
N TYR A 190 -35.63 -8.22 -19.49
CA TYR A 190 -34.86 -7.33 -18.62
C TYR A 190 -33.39 -7.75 -18.55
N VAL A 191 -32.50 -6.76 -18.45
CA VAL A 191 -31.12 -6.99 -18.02
C VAL A 191 -31.16 -7.13 -16.50
N GLU A 192 -30.78 -8.29 -16.00
CA GLU A 192 -30.72 -8.52 -14.56
C GLU A 192 -29.29 -8.30 -14.07
N LEU A 193 -29.15 -7.47 -13.05
CA LEU A 193 -27.90 -7.31 -12.33
C LEU A 193 -28.01 -8.07 -11.01
N VAL A 194 -27.24 -9.15 -10.91
CA VAL A 194 -27.13 -9.93 -9.68
C VAL A 194 -25.92 -9.43 -8.92
N VAL A 195 -26.17 -8.79 -7.77
CA VAL A 195 -25.12 -8.45 -6.79
C VAL A 195 -25.40 -9.24 -5.53
N GLY A 196 -24.43 -10.01 -5.08
CA GLY A 196 -24.57 -10.86 -3.90
C GLY A 196 -23.26 -11.12 -3.21
N TRP A 197 -23.35 -11.75 -2.05
CA TRP A 197 -22.21 -12.31 -1.34
C TRP A 197 -22.44 -13.79 -1.12
N SER A 198 -21.48 -14.61 -1.52
CA SER A 198 -21.56 -16.08 -1.47
C SER A 198 -21.65 -16.65 -0.05
N PHE A 199 -21.46 -15.80 0.97
CA PHE A 199 -21.64 -16.14 2.39
C PHE A 199 -23.04 -15.80 2.93
N ILE A 200 -23.91 -15.19 2.12
CA ILE A 200 -25.30 -14.91 2.50
C ILE A 200 -26.17 -16.02 1.92
N CYS A 201 -27.05 -16.60 2.74
CA CYS A 201 -27.99 -17.66 2.32
C CYS A 201 -28.78 -17.17 1.08
N PRO A 202 -28.83 -17.95 -0.03
CA PRO A 202 -28.58 -19.39 -0.12
C PRO A 202 -27.18 -19.78 -0.65
N TYR A 203 -26.08 -19.27 -0.07
CA TYR A 203 -24.69 -19.75 -0.25
C TYR A 203 -24.29 -20.17 -1.68
N VAL A 204 -24.80 -19.45 -2.67
CA VAL A 204 -24.61 -19.81 -4.08
C VAL A 204 -23.15 -19.54 -4.44
N ASN A 205 -22.52 -20.46 -5.17
CA ASN A 205 -21.14 -20.32 -5.64
C ASN A 205 -20.07 -20.26 -4.51
N LEU A 206 -20.33 -20.89 -3.36
CA LEU A 206 -19.39 -20.94 -2.23
C LEU A 206 -18.03 -21.53 -2.62
N ASP A 207 -17.98 -22.56 -3.46
CA ASP A 207 -16.75 -23.17 -3.95
C ASP A 207 -15.92 -22.20 -4.81
N ILE A 208 -16.60 -21.45 -5.68
CA ILE A 208 -15.98 -20.41 -6.52
C ILE A 208 -15.45 -19.27 -5.64
N ALA A 209 -16.23 -18.83 -4.66
CA ALA A 209 -15.82 -17.80 -3.70
C ALA A 209 -14.56 -18.23 -2.93
N LEU A 210 -14.54 -19.45 -2.38
CA LEU A 210 -13.37 -19.97 -1.66
C LEU A 210 -12.11 -20.02 -2.54
N ARG A 211 -12.24 -20.39 -3.83
CA ARG A 211 -11.12 -20.36 -4.77
C ARG A 211 -10.61 -18.94 -5.02
N HIS A 212 -11.50 -17.96 -5.19
CA HIS A 212 -11.11 -16.56 -5.36
C HIS A 212 -10.43 -16.00 -4.10
N ILE A 213 -10.98 -16.26 -2.92
CA ILE A 213 -10.38 -15.88 -1.64
C ILE A 213 -8.98 -16.48 -1.52
N ALA A 214 -8.84 -17.79 -1.77
CA ALA A 214 -7.56 -18.47 -1.74
C ALA A 214 -6.57 -17.87 -2.74
N ALA A 215 -6.98 -17.61 -3.99
CA ALA A 215 -6.13 -17.01 -5.00
C ALA A 215 -5.66 -15.60 -4.61
N ILE A 216 -6.58 -14.74 -4.14
CA ILE A 216 -6.24 -13.38 -3.71
C ILE A 216 -5.28 -13.41 -2.52
N LEU A 217 -5.52 -14.26 -1.52
CA LEU A 217 -4.64 -14.39 -0.36
C LEU A 217 -3.27 -14.98 -0.74
N LEU A 218 -3.23 -16.01 -1.58
CA LEU A 218 -1.98 -16.57 -2.07
C LEU A 218 -1.15 -15.54 -2.83
N LEU A 219 -1.78 -14.67 -3.62
CA LEU A 219 -1.09 -13.66 -4.41
C LEU A 219 -0.72 -12.40 -3.62
N THR A 220 -1.34 -12.13 -2.47
CA THR A 220 -1.08 -10.92 -1.67
C THR A 220 -0.39 -11.22 -0.35
N LEU A 221 -0.94 -12.14 0.44
CA LEU A 221 -0.47 -12.46 1.78
C LEU A 221 0.83 -13.25 1.76
N VAL A 222 0.98 -14.24 0.87
CA VAL A 222 2.20 -15.07 0.82
C VAL A 222 3.43 -14.26 0.44
N PRO A 223 3.43 -13.45 -0.65
CA PRO A 223 4.59 -12.61 -0.97
C PRO A 223 4.90 -11.60 0.13
N TYR A 224 3.86 -11.04 0.76
CA TYR A 224 4.03 -10.09 1.87
C TYR A 224 4.69 -10.74 3.09
N LEU A 225 4.22 -11.91 3.52
CA LEU A 225 4.78 -12.65 4.64
C LEU A 225 6.19 -13.15 4.33
N ALA A 226 6.43 -13.69 3.14
CA ALA A 226 7.75 -14.13 2.69
C ALA A 226 8.76 -12.98 2.74
N TRP A 227 8.39 -11.80 2.20
CA TRP A 227 9.20 -10.59 2.29
C TRP A 227 9.46 -10.18 3.75
N HIS A 228 8.43 -10.22 4.61
CA HIS A 228 8.55 -9.83 6.01
C HIS A 228 9.47 -10.76 6.80
N ILE A 229 9.39 -12.08 6.56
CA ILE A 229 10.23 -13.10 7.19
C ILE A 229 11.67 -12.96 6.69
N TRP A 230 11.87 -12.86 5.37
CA TRP A 230 13.19 -12.69 4.77
C TRP A 230 13.91 -11.46 5.34
N ARG A 231 13.19 -10.33 5.47
CA ARG A 231 13.75 -9.11 6.05
C ARG A 231 14.21 -9.25 7.50
N LYS A 232 13.54 -10.10 8.30
CA LYS A 232 13.96 -10.39 9.68
C LYS A 232 15.14 -11.36 9.72
N ALA A 233 15.23 -12.27 8.75
CA ALA A 233 16.26 -13.28 8.66
C ALA A 233 17.60 -12.74 8.13
N VAL A 234 17.59 -11.67 7.34
CA VAL A 234 18.82 -11.01 6.85
C VAL A 234 19.31 -10.03 7.92
N PRO A 235 20.40 -10.34 8.67
CA PRO A 235 21.02 -9.35 9.53
C PRO A 235 21.49 -8.16 8.69
N PRO A 236 21.44 -6.92 9.21
CA PRO A 236 22.02 -5.79 8.52
C PRO A 236 23.49 -6.09 8.25
N SER A 237 23.90 -6.07 6.97
CA SER A 237 25.30 -6.29 6.60
C SER A 237 26.17 -5.32 7.39
N PRO A 238 27.19 -5.77 8.15
CA PRO A 238 28.08 -4.91 8.92
C PRO A 238 29.06 -4.08 8.05
N GLY A 239 28.69 -3.78 6.81
CA GLY A 239 29.50 -3.07 5.83
C GLY A 239 28.88 -3.23 4.45
N GLY A 240 28.15 -2.21 3.98
CA GLY A 240 27.85 -2.05 2.56
C GLY A 240 29.01 -1.28 1.91
N PRO A 241 29.51 -1.70 0.73
CA PRO A 241 30.78 -1.25 0.20
C PRO A 241 30.78 0.25 -0.06
N GLU A 242 31.83 0.92 0.43
CA GLU A 242 32.25 2.23 -0.05
C GLU A 242 32.49 2.11 -1.56
N HIS A 243 31.57 2.63 -2.37
CA HIS A 243 31.90 3.01 -3.74
C HIS A 243 32.71 4.30 -3.69
N GLY A 244 33.95 4.15 -3.23
CA GLY A 244 35.02 5.09 -3.52
C GLY A 244 35.46 4.86 -4.95
N HIS A 245 34.79 5.49 -5.90
CA HIS A 245 35.44 5.80 -7.17
C HIS A 245 36.25 7.08 -6.97
N LEU A 246 37.51 6.87 -6.59
CA LEU A 246 38.60 7.73 -6.96
C LEU A 246 38.53 7.92 -8.48
N ILE A 247 38.26 9.14 -8.92
CA ILE A 247 38.70 9.63 -10.23
C ILE A 247 39.83 10.60 -9.91
N GLU A 248 41.03 10.03 -9.76
CA GLU A 248 42.27 10.72 -10.08
C GLU A 248 42.72 10.18 -11.43
N THR A 249 42.53 10.98 -12.48
CA THR A 249 43.49 11.26 -13.56
C THR A 249 43.00 12.50 -14.29
#